data_AF-A0A928TAL0-F1
#
_entry.id   AF-A0A928TAL0-F1
#
_cell.length_a   1.000
_cell.length_b   1.000
_cell.length_c   1.000
_cell.angle_alpha   90.00
_cell.angle_beta   90.00
_cell.angle_gamma   90.00
#
_symmetry.space_group_name_H-M   'P 1'
#
loop_
_entity.id
_entity.type
_entity.pdbx_description
1 polymer ?
#
loop_
_entity_poly.entity_id
_entity_poly.type
_entity_poly.pdbx_seq_one_letter_code
_entity_poly.pdbx_strand_id
1 'polypeptide(L)'
;MLTRLSQRDFARLLDGPAVDREIDRLSRKRGGWLDVAQILSRRINGTVDWEPLGPAGARYSVIGSRGEAVLFDDRMDESRIIKLRGREENGYGTAGFGCILVRNERGMIEYGPGSMSQALERERLSWEVLGFGCELEAMIGDNAGMLLAQRFIAGTAPTDREIRAWMIAHGWEPLHMRRDVSVTLRDHAWQRDGIGAFDANETNFIRSDADGELYPIDLIVWPMPA
;
A
#
# COMPACT_ATOMS: atom_id res chain seq x y z
N MET A 1 12.16 -18.66 -23.49
CA MET A 1 11.00 -17.98 -24.10
C MET A 1 9.77 -18.28 -23.27
N LEU A 2 9.30 -17.30 -22.49
CA LEU A 2 8.01 -17.37 -21.81
C LEU A 2 6.93 -16.96 -22.83
N THR A 3 5.98 -17.85 -23.08
CA THR A 3 4.79 -17.56 -23.88
C THR A 3 3.95 -16.51 -23.18
N ARG A 4 3.65 -15.40 -23.87
CA ARG A 4 2.72 -14.37 -23.37
C ARG A 4 1.29 -14.95 -23.38
N LEU A 5 0.61 -14.90 -22.24
CA LEU A 5 -0.84 -15.13 -22.14
C LEU A 5 -1.57 -14.00 -22.87
N SER A 6 -2.70 -14.31 -23.50
CA SER A 6 -3.57 -13.29 -24.05
C SER A 6 -4.31 -12.55 -22.92
N GLN A 7 -4.71 -11.32 -23.19
CA GLN A 7 -5.46 -10.46 -22.26
C GLN A 7 -6.80 -11.09 -21.81
N ARG A 8 -7.36 -12.01 -22.62
CA ARG A 8 -8.64 -12.72 -22.35
C ARG A 8 -8.47 -13.96 -21.47
N ASP A 9 -7.33 -14.65 -21.59
CA ASP A 9 -7.02 -15.83 -20.76
C ASP A 9 -6.56 -15.43 -19.37
N PHE A 10 -5.93 -14.25 -19.25
CA PHE A 10 -5.60 -13.62 -17.98
C PHE A 10 -6.84 -13.21 -17.18
N ALA A 11 -7.88 -12.69 -17.83
CA ALA A 11 -9.13 -12.27 -17.18
C ALA A 11 -9.99 -13.43 -16.63
N ARG A 12 -9.76 -14.69 -17.06
CA ARG A 12 -10.46 -15.90 -16.57
C ARG A 12 -9.81 -16.57 -15.37
N LEU A 13 -8.60 -16.14 -14.98
CA LEU A 13 -7.74 -16.80 -13.99
C LEU A 13 -7.81 -16.17 -12.58
N LEU A 14 -8.76 -15.28 -12.32
CA LEU A 14 -8.92 -14.55 -11.05
C LEU A 14 -9.92 -15.19 -10.05
N ASP A 15 -10.23 -16.50 -10.18
CA ASP A 15 -11.11 -17.30 -9.29
C ASP A 15 -10.25 -18.14 -8.30
N GLY A 16 -10.53 -18.09 -6.99
CA GLY A 16 -9.63 -18.54 -5.91
C GLY A 16 -9.08 -19.98 -6.00
N PRO A 17 -9.85 -21.01 -6.39
CA PRO A 17 -9.37 -22.40 -6.49
C PRO A 17 -8.49 -22.68 -7.73
N ALA A 18 -8.43 -21.74 -8.69
CA ALA A 18 -7.50 -21.77 -9.83
C ALA A 18 -6.13 -21.18 -9.47
N VAL A 19 -6.09 -20.42 -8.39
CA VAL A 19 -4.92 -19.71 -7.90
C VAL A 19 -4.00 -20.65 -7.12
N ASP A 20 -4.58 -21.43 -6.22
CA ASP A 20 -3.87 -22.37 -5.33
C ASP A 20 -3.11 -23.47 -6.09
N ARG A 21 -3.61 -23.92 -7.25
CA ARG A 21 -2.93 -24.93 -8.08
C ARG A 21 -1.72 -24.40 -8.84
N GLU A 22 -1.65 -23.10 -9.12
CA GLU A 22 -0.50 -22.46 -9.77
C GLU A 22 0.66 -22.22 -8.76
N ILE A 23 0.35 -22.17 -7.45
CA ILE A 23 1.32 -22.08 -6.34
C ILE A 23 2.19 -23.33 -6.25
N ASP A 24 1.54 -24.49 -6.23
CA ASP A 24 2.20 -25.80 -6.12
C ASP A 24 3.15 -26.09 -7.30
N ARG A 25 2.89 -25.48 -8.44
CA ARG A 25 3.70 -25.63 -9.67
C ARG A 25 4.97 -24.77 -9.66
N LEU A 26 4.93 -23.57 -9.08
CA LEU A 26 6.04 -22.60 -9.08
C LEU A 26 7.10 -22.94 -8.02
N SER A 27 6.70 -23.48 -6.88
CA SER A 27 7.59 -23.89 -5.77
C SER A 27 8.56 -25.02 -6.11
N ARG A 28 8.25 -25.85 -7.11
CA ARG A 28 9.09 -26.98 -7.52
C ARG A 28 10.24 -26.60 -8.49
N LYS A 29 10.35 -25.33 -8.93
CA LYS A 29 11.22 -24.89 -10.05
C LYS A 29 12.46 -24.03 -9.71
N ARG A 30 12.92 -23.99 -8.44
CA ARG A 30 14.14 -23.29 -7.94
C ARG A 30 13.99 -21.83 -7.42
N GLY A 31 12.79 -21.29 -7.28
CA GLY A 31 12.57 -20.03 -6.56
C GLY A 31 12.27 -20.31 -5.08
N GLY A 32 12.80 -19.51 -4.16
CA GLY A 32 12.36 -19.54 -2.76
C GLY A 32 10.87 -19.15 -2.66
N TRP A 33 10.23 -19.45 -1.53
CA TRP A 33 8.83 -19.09 -1.22
C TRP A 33 8.45 -17.64 -1.64
N LEU A 34 9.40 -16.69 -1.56
CA LEU A 34 9.26 -15.27 -1.95
C LEU A 34 9.02 -15.04 -3.45
N ASP A 35 9.67 -15.81 -4.34
CA ASP A 35 9.48 -15.69 -5.79
C ASP A 35 8.13 -16.26 -6.22
N VAL A 36 7.70 -17.31 -5.52
CA VAL A 36 6.40 -17.94 -5.71
C VAL A 36 5.30 -16.98 -5.27
N ALA A 37 5.39 -16.38 -4.07
CA ALA A 37 4.44 -15.36 -3.60
C ALA A 37 4.38 -14.10 -4.47
N GLN A 38 5.51 -13.64 -5.03
CA GLN A 38 5.53 -12.51 -5.98
C GLN A 38 4.96 -12.87 -7.34
N ILE A 39 5.21 -14.06 -7.86
CA ILE A 39 4.66 -14.49 -9.16
C ILE A 39 3.18 -14.77 -9.04
N LEU A 40 2.75 -15.30 -7.91
CA LEU A 40 1.36 -15.52 -7.58
C LEU A 40 0.65 -14.18 -7.37
N SER A 41 1.18 -13.25 -6.57
CA SER A 41 0.58 -11.90 -6.37
C SER A 41 0.39 -11.18 -7.70
N ARG A 42 1.36 -11.38 -8.61
CA ARG A 42 1.37 -10.79 -9.95
C ARG A 42 0.60 -11.57 -11.01
N ARG A 43 0.44 -12.89 -10.88
CA ARG A 43 -0.33 -13.69 -11.85
C ARG A 43 -1.77 -13.85 -11.46
N ILE A 44 -2.07 -13.66 -10.18
CA ILE A 44 -3.31 -14.11 -9.61
C ILE A 44 -3.83 -13.09 -8.58
N ASN A 45 -3.19 -12.81 -7.46
CA ASN A 45 -3.53 -13.68 -6.34
C ASN A 45 -4.94 -13.47 -5.78
N GLY A 46 -5.91 -14.11 -6.42
CA GLY A 46 -6.86 -14.92 -5.67
C GLY A 46 -6.21 -16.02 -4.82
N THR A 47 -5.27 -15.71 -3.92
CA THR A 47 -5.27 -16.44 -2.64
C THR A 47 -6.22 -15.72 -1.70
N VAL A 48 -7.46 -15.54 -2.14
CA VAL A 48 -8.68 -16.01 -1.46
C VAL A 48 -9.71 -16.16 -2.60
N ASP A 49 -10.43 -17.27 -2.66
CA ASP A 49 -11.71 -17.24 -3.38
C ASP A 49 -12.60 -16.30 -2.61
N TRP A 50 -12.80 -15.09 -3.17
CA TRP A 50 -13.88 -14.21 -2.74
C TRP A 50 -14.94 -13.94 -3.86
N GLU A 51 -15.58 -14.92 -4.51
CA GLU A 51 -16.91 -14.75 -5.14
C GLU A 51 -17.98 -14.17 -4.19
N PRO A 52 -18.69 -13.10 -4.57
CA PRO A 52 -18.42 -11.74 -4.08
C PRO A 52 -18.11 -11.69 -2.56
N LEU A 53 -17.04 -12.36 -2.11
CA LEU A 53 -17.10 -13.02 -0.82
C LEU A 53 -16.67 -12.06 0.31
N GLY A 54 -17.56 -11.91 1.28
CA GLY A 54 -17.48 -12.84 2.40
C GLY A 54 -18.74 -13.73 2.39
N PRO A 55 -19.04 -14.53 3.41
CA PRO A 55 -20.34 -15.18 3.52
C PRO A 55 -21.46 -14.16 3.24
N ALA A 56 -22.61 -14.59 2.70
CA ALA A 56 -23.77 -13.70 2.62
C ALA A 56 -23.99 -12.98 3.98
N GLY A 57 -23.87 -11.66 4.00
CA GLY A 57 -23.84 -10.85 5.23
C GLY A 57 -22.45 -10.37 5.70
N ALA A 58 -21.37 -10.66 4.98
CA ALA A 58 -20.04 -10.15 5.31
C ALA A 58 -19.93 -8.64 5.08
N ARG A 59 -19.38 -7.96 6.08
CA ARG A 59 -19.24 -6.51 6.11
C ARG A 59 -18.25 -5.99 5.06
N TYR A 60 -17.14 -6.68 4.85
CA TYR A 60 -16.07 -6.21 3.96
C TYR A 60 -15.99 -7.04 2.68
N SER A 61 -15.72 -6.39 1.56
CA SER A 61 -15.37 -7.08 0.30
C SER A 61 -14.07 -6.56 -0.29
N VAL A 62 -13.21 -7.49 -0.69
CA VAL A 62 -11.92 -7.14 -1.32
C VAL A 62 -12.18 -6.41 -2.63
N ILE A 63 -11.58 -5.24 -2.76
CA ILE A 63 -11.63 -4.44 -3.99
C ILE A 63 -10.25 -4.32 -4.66
N GLY A 64 -9.20 -4.75 -3.97
CA GLY A 64 -7.87 -4.89 -4.57
C GLY A 64 -6.76 -5.01 -3.54
N SER A 65 -5.53 -4.88 -4.03
CA SER A 65 -4.34 -4.66 -3.23
C SER A 65 -3.57 -3.48 -3.81
N ARG A 66 -3.09 -2.57 -2.95
CA ARG A 66 -2.23 -1.46 -3.36
C ARG A 66 -1.11 -1.30 -2.33
N GLY A 67 0.11 -1.10 -2.85
CA GLY A 67 1.31 -0.99 -2.04
C GLY A 67 1.51 -2.24 -1.18
N GLU A 68 1.34 -2.08 0.13
CA GLU A 68 1.60 -3.08 1.17
C GLU A 68 0.34 -3.60 1.84
N ALA A 69 -0.83 -3.17 1.37
CA ALA A 69 -2.10 -3.47 1.98
C ALA A 69 -3.09 -4.14 1.02
N VAL A 70 -3.95 -4.98 1.58
CA VAL A 70 -5.18 -5.43 0.92
C VAL A 70 -6.27 -4.41 1.24
N LEU A 71 -7.03 -4.01 0.23
CA LEU A 71 -8.08 -3.01 0.31
C LEU A 71 -9.47 -3.66 0.27
N PHE A 72 -10.37 -3.17 1.11
CA PHE A 72 -11.75 -3.62 1.19
C PHE A 72 -12.71 -2.45 1.13
N ASP A 73 -13.85 -2.66 0.49
CA ASP A 73 -15.04 -1.83 0.65
C ASP A 73 -15.82 -2.24 1.91
N ASP A 74 -16.33 -1.26 2.66
CA ASP A 74 -17.23 -1.51 3.80
C ASP A 74 -18.69 -1.41 3.35
N ARG A 75 -19.33 -2.56 3.17
CA ARG A 75 -20.72 -2.64 2.69
C ARG A 75 -21.75 -2.10 3.67
N MET A 76 -21.35 -1.87 4.93
CA MET A 76 -22.22 -1.25 5.94
C MET A 76 -22.05 0.27 5.99
N ASP A 77 -20.94 0.78 5.45
CA ASP A 77 -20.62 2.20 5.39
C ASP A 77 -19.79 2.49 4.14
N GLU A 78 -20.47 2.74 3.03
CA GLU A 78 -19.86 3.01 1.72
C GLU A 78 -19.00 4.29 1.70
N SER A 79 -18.98 5.07 2.80
CA SER A 79 -18.11 6.23 2.95
C SER A 79 -16.67 5.90 3.33
N ARG A 80 -16.32 4.62 3.54
CA ARG A 80 -14.98 4.20 3.94
C ARG A 80 -14.42 3.01 3.16
N ILE A 81 -13.10 2.97 3.06
CA ILE A 81 -12.28 1.85 2.59
C ILE A 81 -11.47 1.33 3.78
N ILE A 82 -11.32 0.01 3.87
CA ILE A 82 -10.50 -0.64 4.89
C ILE A 82 -9.19 -1.13 4.27
N LYS A 83 -8.07 -0.93 4.96
CA LYS A 83 -6.75 -1.44 4.62
C LYS A 83 -6.31 -2.50 5.63
N LEU A 84 -5.83 -3.65 5.17
CA LEU A 84 -5.25 -4.71 6.00
C LEU A 84 -3.73 -4.70 5.90
N ARG A 85 -3.04 -4.72 7.05
CA ARG A 85 -1.58 -4.90 7.17
C ARG A 85 -1.26 -5.93 8.26
N GLY A 86 -0.08 -6.55 8.25
CA GLY A 86 0.26 -7.58 9.24
C GLY A 86 1.68 -8.12 9.15
N ARG A 87 2.03 -9.05 10.04
CA ARG A 87 3.41 -9.54 10.19
C ARG A 87 3.79 -10.61 9.16
N GLU A 88 5.03 -10.59 8.68
CA GLU A 88 5.49 -11.52 7.64
C GLU A 88 5.27 -13.00 8.01
N GLU A 89 5.56 -13.40 9.24
CA GLU A 89 5.39 -14.78 9.71
C GLU A 89 3.94 -15.28 9.69
N ASN A 90 2.97 -14.37 9.62
CA ASN A 90 1.55 -14.70 9.51
C ASN A 90 1.06 -14.68 8.05
N GLY A 91 1.98 -14.68 7.09
CA GLY A 91 1.68 -14.71 5.65
C GLY A 91 1.50 -13.33 5.01
N TYR A 92 1.86 -12.25 5.71
CA TYR A 92 1.85 -10.89 5.16
C TYR A 92 3.18 -10.54 4.48
N GLY A 93 3.27 -9.39 3.82
CA GLY A 93 4.50 -8.95 3.15
C GLY A 93 5.65 -8.63 4.11
N THR A 94 6.88 -8.59 3.59
CA THR A 94 8.11 -8.26 4.35
C THR A 94 8.09 -6.85 4.96
N ALA A 95 7.20 -5.97 4.49
CA ALA A 95 6.99 -4.65 5.07
C ALA A 95 6.30 -4.67 6.44
N GLY A 96 5.74 -5.81 6.86
CA GLY A 96 5.03 -5.94 8.12
C GLY A 96 3.78 -5.06 8.15
N PHE A 97 3.72 -4.17 9.14
CA PHE A 97 2.61 -3.22 9.29
C PHE A 97 2.74 -1.97 8.39
N GLY A 98 3.58 -2.07 7.37
CA GLY A 98 3.84 -1.08 6.34
C GLY A 98 5.24 -0.47 6.46
N CYS A 99 5.75 0.16 5.40
CA CYS A 99 7.08 0.72 5.38
C CYS A 99 7.24 1.96 6.27
N ILE A 100 8.44 2.09 6.80
CA ILE A 100 8.94 3.29 7.47
C ILE A 100 10.25 3.72 6.82
N LEU A 101 10.78 4.87 7.21
CA LEU A 101 12.12 5.26 6.82
C LEU A 101 13.13 4.77 7.84
N VAL A 102 14.20 4.17 7.33
CA VAL A 102 15.35 3.74 8.12
C VAL A 102 16.61 4.26 7.47
N ARG A 103 17.67 4.42 8.28
CA ARG A 103 19.02 4.63 7.77
C ARG A 103 19.72 3.28 7.72
N ASN A 104 20.16 2.88 6.53
CA ASN A 104 20.86 1.60 6.34
C ASN A 104 22.35 1.69 6.73
N GLU A 105 23.06 0.56 6.67
CA GLU A 105 24.48 0.46 7.05
C GLU A 105 25.41 1.38 6.24
N ARG A 106 24.98 1.82 5.06
CA ARG A 106 25.73 2.75 4.19
C ARG A 106 25.41 4.21 4.48
N GLY A 107 24.59 4.48 5.50
CA GLY A 107 24.13 5.82 5.83
C GLY A 107 23.07 6.35 4.87
N MET A 108 22.42 5.50 4.07
CA MET A 108 21.36 5.92 3.15
C MET A 108 19.99 5.77 3.80
N ILE A 109 19.11 6.74 3.58
CA ILE A 109 17.70 6.68 3.95
C ILE A 109 16.98 5.80 2.92
N GLU A 110 16.31 4.75 3.39
CA GLU A 110 15.55 3.79 2.59
C GLU A 110 14.28 3.31 3.30
N TYR A 111 13.49 2.50 2.61
CA TYR A 111 12.35 1.82 3.21
C TYR A 111 12.80 0.65 4.09
N GLY A 112 12.23 0.56 5.28
CA GLY A 112 12.36 -0.57 6.18
C GLY A 112 10.99 -1.07 6.66
N PRO A 113 10.92 -2.29 7.20
CA PRO A 113 9.68 -2.85 7.72
C PRO A 113 9.21 -2.09 8.96
N GLY A 114 7.90 -1.81 9.02
CA GLY A 114 7.28 -1.14 10.16
C GLY A 114 6.67 -2.14 11.13
N SER A 115 6.84 -1.85 12.42
CA SER A 115 6.08 -2.46 13.49
C SER A 115 4.67 -1.85 13.59
N MET A 116 3.78 -2.52 14.31
CA MET A 116 2.42 -2.03 14.58
C MET A 116 2.40 -0.64 15.20
N SER A 117 3.25 -0.37 16.20
CA SER A 117 3.32 0.95 16.85
C SER A 117 3.77 2.03 15.87
N GLN A 118 4.72 1.71 14.99
CA GLN A 118 5.18 2.64 13.96
C GLN A 118 4.11 2.88 12.88
N ALA A 119 3.31 1.87 12.54
CA ALA A 119 2.19 2.05 11.62
C ALA A 119 1.13 2.99 12.21
N LEU A 120 0.78 2.85 13.49
CA LEU A 120 -0.16 3.76 14.16
C LEU A 120 0.39 5.18 14.26
N GLU A 121 1.69 5.32 14.57
CA GLU A 121 2.35 6.63 14.59
C GLU A 121 2.39 7.27 13.20
N ARG A 122 2.60 6.48 12.15
CA ARG A 122 2.52 6.96 10.76
C ARG A 122 1.14 7.52 10.45
N GLU A 123 0.07 6.83 10.81
CA GLU A 123 -1.29 7.34 10.57
C GLU A 123 -1.57 8.61 11.39
N ARG A 124 -1.09 8.70 12.64
CA ARG A 124 -1.16 9.92 13.45
C ARG A 124 -0.45 11.10 12.76
N LEU A 125 0.76 10.87 12.25
CA LEU A 125 1.53 11.88 11.53
C LEU A 125 0.86 12.28 10.22
N SER A 126 0.28 11.33 9.47
CA SER A 126 -0.47 11.63 8.25
C SER A 126 -1.61 12.61 8.51
N TRP A 127 -2.39 12.41 9.58
CA TRP A 127 -3.40 13.40 9.98
C TRP A 127 -2.81 14.76 10.35
N GLU A 128 -1.71 14.78 11.11
CA GLU A 128 -1.06 16.02 11.55
C GLU A 128 -0.50 16.84 10.38
N VAL A 129 0.19 16.19 9.44
CA VAL A 129 0.95 16.90 8.40
C VAL A 129 0.24 16.96 7.05
N LEU A 130 -0.64 16.01 6.75
CA LEU A 130 -1.36 15.95 5.48
C LEU A 130 -2.86 16.27 5.64
N GLY A 131 -3.40 16.27 6.86
CA GLY A 131 -4.83 16.43 7.10
C GLY A 131 -5.67 15.24 6.63
N PHE A 132 -5.02 14.11 6.31
CA PHE A 132 -5.67 12.90 5.82
C PHE A 132 -4.85 11.67 6.23
N GLY A 133 -5.52 10.61 6.66
CA GLY A 133 -4.88 9.37 7.10
C GLY A 133 -5.89 8.25 7.28
N CYS A 134 -5.46 7.16 7.90
CA CYS A 134 -6.37 6.10 8.33
C CYS A 134 -6.65 6.20 9.84
N GLU A 135 -7.76 5.61 10.27
CA GLU A 135 -8.13 5.36 11.66
C GLU A 135 -8.03 3.86 11.94
N LEU A 136 -7.67 3.47 13.16
CA LEU A 136 -7.64 2.06 13.54
C LEU A 136 -9.08 1.55 13.73
N GLU A 137 -9.50 0.60 12.89
CA GLU A 137 -10.82 -0.05 13.00
C GLU A 137 -10.76 -1.25 13.94
N ALA A 138 -9.78 -2.13 13.75
CA ALA A 138 -9.67 -3.35 14.54
C ALA A 138 -8.26 -3.96 14.53
N MET A 139 -7.98 -4.75 15.56
CA MET A 139 -6.81 -5.63 15.64
C MET A 139 -7.22 -7.07 15.28
N ILE A 140 -6.34 -7.80 14.59
CA ILE A 140 -6.54 -9.19 14.23
C ILE A 140 -5.65 -10.07 15.11
N GLY A 141 -6.26 -10.94 15.91
CA GLY A 141 -5.57 -11.85 16.82
C GLY A 141 -4.65 -11.13 17.82
N ASP A 142 -3.60 -11.82 18.28
CA ASP A 142 -2.57 -11.26 19.18
C ASP A 142 -1.54 -10.41 18.41
N ASN A 143 -2.03 -9.38 17.71
CA ASN A 143 -1.25 -8.51 16.80
C ASN A 143 -0.73 -9.25 15.55
N ALA A 144 -1.54 -10.13 14.98
CA ALA A 144 -1.23 -10.78 13.72
C ALA A 144 -1.39 -9.81 12.53
N GLY A 145 -2.40 -8.92 12.62
CA GLY A 145 -2.70 -7.89 11.63
C GLY A 145 -3.54 -6.74 12.20
N MET A 146 -3.75 -5.71 11.40
CA MET A 146 -4.58 -4.54 11.71
C MET A 146 -5.48 -4.17 10.54
N LEU A 147 -6.68 -3.69 10.85
CA LEU A 147 -7.60 -3.06 9.92
C LEU A 147 -7.59 -1.55 10.14
N LEU A 148 -7.31 -0.80 9.08
CA LEU A 148 -7.25 0.65 9.07
C LEU A 148 -8.37 1.18 8.19
N ALA A 149 -9.30 1.96 8.74
CA ALA A 149 -10.36 2.61 7.99
C ALA A 149 -9.87 3.96 7.42
N GLN A 150 -10.20 4.24 6.18
CA GLN A 150 -9.90 5.50 5.50
C GLN A 150 -11.16 5.97 4.80
N ARG A 151 -11.41 7.28 4.76
CA ARG A 151 -12.55 7.81 3.99
C ARG A 151 -12.41 7.45 2.51
N PHE A 152 -13.48 6.95 1.91
CA PHE A 152 -13.55 6.76 0.47
C PHE A 152 -13.65 8.12 -0.21
N ILE A 153 -12.83 8.34 -1.24
CA ILE A 153 -12.85 9.54 -2.06
C ILE A 153 -13.07 9.10 -3.49
N ALA A 154 -14.24 9.45 -4.04
CA ALA A 154 -14.49 9.32 -5.47
C ALA A 154 -13.66 10.37 -6.22
N GLY A 155 -12.98 9.95 -7.27
CA GLY A 155 -12.07 10.82 -7.99
C GLY A 155 -11.25 10.16 -9.06
N THR A 156 -10.28 10.92 -9.57
CA THR A 156 -9.36 10.49 -10.61
C THR A 156 -7.91 10.58 -10.13
N ALA A 157 -7.01 9.81 -10.73
CA ALA A 157 -5.59 9.95 -10.48
C ALA A 157 -5.11 11.34 -10.97
N PRO A 158 -4.46 12.15 -10.12
CA PRO A 158 -3.83 13.39 -10.57
C PRO A 158 -2.53 13.09 -11.34
N THR A 159 -2.09 14.05 -12.14
CA THR A 159 -0.80 13.99 -12.84
C THR A 159 0.37 14.29 -11.89
N ASP A 160 1.58 13.82 -12.23
CA ASP A 160 2.81 14.17 -11.47
C ASP A 160 3.01 15.69 -11.32
N ARG A 161 2.66 16.47 -12.36
CA ARG A 161 2.73 17.94 -12.30
C ARG A 161 1.81 18.52 -11.24
N GLU A 162 0.58 18.01 -11.13
CA GLU A 162 -0.40 18.44 -10.13
C GLU A 162 0.05 18.06 -8.73
N ILE A 163 0.57 16.84 -8.54
CA ILE A 163 1.12 16.39 -7.25
C ILE A 163 2.29 17.29 -6.82
N ARG A 164 3.25 17.56 -7.71
CA ARG A 164 4.38 18.45 -7.41
C ARG A 164 3.92 19.86 -7.01
N ALA A 165 2.96 20.42 -7.75
CA ALA A 165 2.42 21.74 -7.45
C ALA A 165 1.74 21.75 -6.07
N TRP A 166 0.97 20.70 -5.75
CA TRP A 166 0.32 20.54 -4.45
C TRP A 166 1.34 20.43 -3.31
N MET A 167 2.36 19.57 -3.46
CA MET A 167 3.41 19.38 -2.44
C MET A 167 4.12 20.72 -2.15
N ILE A 168 4.52 21.46 -3.18
CA ILE A 168 5.18 22.77 -3.03
C ILE A 168 4.25 23.79 -2.36
N ALA A 169 2.97 23.86 -2.78
CA ALA A 169 2.00 24.77 -2.19
C ALA A 169 1.76 24.51 -0.70
N HIS A 170 1.92 23.26 -0.26
CA HIS A 170 1.81 22.84 1.14
C HIS A 170 3.17 22.87 1.89
N GLY A 171 4.18 23.52 1.33
CA GLY A 171 5.48 23.73 1.99
C GLY A 171 6.41 22.52 1.99
N TRP A 172 6.15 21.50 1.18
CA TRP A 172 7.04 20.35 1.05
C TRP A 172 8.18 20.62 0.07
N GLU A 173 9.38 20.20 0.44
CA GLU A 173 10.60 20.32 -0.36
C GLU A 173 10.99 18.97 -0.99
N PRO A 174 11.30 18.92 -2.30
CA PRO A 174 11.62 17.66 -2.97
C PRO A 174 13.03 17.17 -2.61
N LEU A 175 13.16 15.86 -2.35
CA LEU A 175 14.44 15.24 -1.97
C LEU A 175 15.28 14.70 -3.14
N HIS A 176 14.86 14.92 -4.38
CA HIS A 176 15.50 14.35 -5.58
C HIS A 176 17.02 14.61 -5.71
N MET A 177 17.55 15.68 -5.12
CA MET A 177 18.98 16.01 -5.12
C MET A 177 19.74 15.52 -3.87
N ARG A 178 19.06 14.99 -2.85
CA ARG A 178 19.71 14.48 -1.64
C ARG A 178 20.44 13.18 -1.94
N ARG A 179 21.74 13.17 -1.66
CA ARG A 179 22.61 12.02 -1.91
C ARG A 179 22.51 10.93 -0.84
N ASP A 180 21.95 11.27 0.31
CA ASP A 180 21.74 10.35 1.43
C ASP A 180 20.35 9.72 1.41
N VAL A 181 19.55 9.93 0.36
CA VAL A 181 18.27 9.25 0.13
C VAL A 181 18.45 8.25 -1.02
N SER A 182 17.97 7.02 -0.85
CA SER A 182 18.15 5.99 -1.87
C SER A 182 17.50 6.39 -3.20
N VAL A 183 18.08 5.94 -4.30
CA VAL A 183 17.61 6.29 -5.65
C VAL A 183 16.17 5.83 -5.88
N THR A 184 15.77 4.71 -5.27
CA THR A 184 14.40 4.18 -5.35
C THR A 184 13.37 5.05 -4.66
N LEU A 185 13.78 5.92 -3.73
CA LEU A 185 12.89 6.82 -2.99
C LEU A 185 12.87 8.24 -3.54
N ARG A 186 14.05 8.77 -3.85
CA ARG A 186 14.29 10.21 -3.94
C ARG A 186 13.39 10.97 -4.93
N ASP A 187 12.94 10.30 -6.00
CA ASP A 187 12.18 10.93 -7.08
C ASP A 187 10.73 11.25 -6.67
N HIS A 188 10.20 10.54 -5.66
CA HIS A 188 8.87 10.70 -5.07
C HIS A 188 8.93 11.01 -3.57
N ALA A 189 10.08 11.50 -3.10
CA ALA A 189 10.31 11.81 -1.69
C ALA A 189 10.35 13.31 -1.46
N TRP A 190 9.76 13.72 -0.34
CA TRP A 190 9.60 15.11 0.07
C TRP A 190 9.88 15.25 1.56
N GLN A 191 10.23 16.45 2.01
CA GLN A 191 10.39 16.76 3.42
C GLN A 191 9.71 18.07 3.80
N ARG A 192 9.28 18.16 5.06
CA ARG A 192 8.79 19.39 5.70
C ARG A 192 8.98 19.26 7.21
N ASP A 193 9.61 20.24 7.85
CA ASP A 193 9.78 20.31 9.31
C ASP A 193 10.34 19.03 9.98
N GLY A 194 11.31 18.39 9.33
CA GLY A 194 11.93 17.15 9.84
C GLY A 194 11.09 15.88 9.65
N ILE A 195 9.91 16.00 9.05
CA ILE A 195 9.09 14.88 8.57
C ILE A 195 9.35 14.69 7.08
N GLY A 196 9.38 13.44 6.64
CA GLY A 196 9.40 13.12 5.22
C GLY A 196 8.13 12.41 4.77
N ALA A 197 7.73 12.69 3.54
CA ALA A 197 6.60 12.08 2.83
C ALA A 197 7.10 11.40 1.57
N PHE A 198 6.84 10.10 1.47
CA PHE A 198 7.41 9.23 0.44
C PHE A 198 6.33 8.54 -0.35
N ASP A 199 6.72 8.12 -1.55
CA ASP A 199 5.83 7.54 -2.56
C ASP A 199 4.76 8.52 -3.06
N ALA A 200 5.11 9.80 -3.18
CA ALA A 200 4.25 10.82 -3.75
C ALA A 200 4.12 10.66 -5.27
N ASN A 201 3.20 9.79 -5.68
CA ASN A 201 2.93 9.43 -7.07
C ASN A 201 1.40 9.33 -7.34
N GLU A 202 1.04 9.10 -8.60
CA GLU A 202 -0.36 9.07 -9.06
C GLU A 202 -1.21 7.92 -8.48
N THR A 203 -0.60 6.89 -7.88
CA THR A 203 -1.35 5.80 -7.23
C THR A 203 -1.73 6.10 -5.79
N ASN A 204 -1.04 7.07 -5.17
CA ASN A 204 -1.16 7.40 -3.75
C ASN A 204 -1.83 8.76 -3.49
N PHE A 205 -2.32 9.39 -4.55
CA PHE A 205 -3.18 10.57 -4.51
C PHE A 205 -4.48 10.33 -5.25
N ILE A 206 -5.53 11.03 -4.84
CA ILE A 206 -6.79 11.15 -5.57
C ILE A 206 -7.11 12.63 -5.72
N ARG A 207 -7.45 13.05 -6.93
CA ARG A 207 -8.18 14.31 -7.15
C ARG A 207 -9.66 14.02 -7.01
N SER A 208 -10.27 14.61 -6.00
CA SER A 208 -11.67 14.41 -5.64
C SER A 208 -12.60 15.01 -6.69
N ASP A 209 -13.64 14.26 -7.07
CA ASP A 209 -14.69 14.74 -7.97
C ASP A 209 -15.64 15.73 -7.29
N ALA A 210 -15.68 15.74 -5.95
CA ALA A 210 -16.61 16.55 -5.18
C ALA A 210 -16.17 18.01 -5.05
N ASP A 211 -14.87 18.25 -4.87
CA ASP A 211 -14.28 19.57 -4.61
C ASP A 211 -13.10 19.91 -5.54
N GLY A 212 -12.60 18.95 -6.33
CA GLY A 212 -11.44 19.15 -7.21
C GLY A 212 -10.09 19.15 -6.48
N GLU A 213 -10.07 18.96 -5.16
CA GLU A 213 -8.86 18.99 -4.35
C GLU A 213 -8.08 17.67 -4.43
N LEU A 214 -6.77 17.74 -4.14
CA LEU A 214 -5.89 16.57 -4.10
C LEU A 214 -5.77 16.04 -2.67
N TYR A 215 -6.02 14.75 -2.51
CA TYR A 215 -5.94 14.04 -1.25
C TYR A 215 -4.85 12.97 -1.29
N PRO A 216 -3.87 12.99 -0.36
CA PRO A 216 -2.87 11.95 -0.24
C PRO A 216 -3.46 10.74 0.50
N ILE A 217 -3.81 9.70 -0.25
CA ILE A 217 -4.51 8.53 0.28
C ILE A 217 -3.57 7.43 0.79
N ASP A 218 -2.29 7.42 0.39
CA ASP A 218 -1.35 6.36 0.81
C ASP A 218 0.11 6.81 0.81
N LEU A 219 0.37 8.06 1.24
CA LEU A 219 1.74 8.54 1.45
C LEU A 219 2.37 7.89 2.68
N ILE A 220 3.63 7.51 2.56
CA ILE A 220 4.43 7.05 3.71
C ILE A 220 5.00 8.28 4.40
N VAL A 221 4.41 8.65 5.53
CA VAL A 221 4.85 9.76 6.37
C VAL A 221 5.67 9.24 7.54
N TRP A 222 6.89 9.74 7.73
CA TRP A 222 7.74 9.33 8.85
C TRP A 222 8.76 10.40 9.20
N PRO A 223 9.22 10.48 10.46
CA PRO A 223 10.35 11.35 10.80
C PRO A 223 11.57 11.03 9.95
N MET A 224 12.25 12.06 9.47
CA MET A 224 13.50 11.89 8.75
C MET A 224 14.55 11.27 9.69
N PRO A 225 15.16 10.13 9.33
CA PRO A 225 16.19 9.54 10.16
C PRO A 225 17.36 10.52 10.35
N ALA A 226 17.82 10.66 11.59
CA ALA A 226 19.02 11.42 11.93
C ALA A 226 20.23 10.88 11.16
#